data_AF-A0A955H9N2-F1
#
_entry.id   AF-A0A955H9N2-F1
#
_cell.length_a   1.000
_cell.length_b   1.000
_cell.length_c   1.000
_cell.angle_alpha   90.00
_cell.angle_beta   90.00
_cell.angle_gamma   90.00
#
_symmetry.space_group_name_H-M   'P 1'
#
loop_
_entity.id
_entity.type
_entity.pdbx_description
1 polymer ?
#
loop_
_entity_poly.entity_id
_entity_poly.type
_entity_poly.pdbx_seq_one_letter_code
_entity_poly.pdbx_strand_id
1 'polypeptide(L)'
;LQKLNARFFSEIFPAVTETLSAPFGETGLKIAILTGLFVPFVEALFALGFFTKKFRHLAILGSTTMIIIVLASLGPWGKNWNSSVWPWNFGIYGMVLVLFWGTGFSFSEFCLRQKKNLLGWLAISIFWLMPAGNLVGLTDHYLAWSLYSGKVPEAILLGDQVFLESLSPSAENNSLIFQRWTMTDMNMVPYPEVRVFTNVFEQVCTDNPNQSLELKINLFYDLTSPIPTTKSYDCN
;
A
#
# COMPACT_ATOMS: atom_id res chain seq x y z
N LEU A 1 6.62 3.78 -9.12
CA LEU A 1 7.95 3.16 -8.87
C LEU A 1 7.90 2.09 -7.78
N GLN A 2 7.34 2.33 -6.59
CA GLN A 2 7.30 1.32 -5.51
C GLN A 2 6.63 -0.01 -5.91
N LYS A 3 5.66 0.04 -6.83
CA LYS A 3 4.95 -1.10 -7.41
C LYS A 3 5.72 -1.89 -8.48
N LEU A 4 6.95 -1.49 -8.82
CA LEU A 4 7.81 -2.23 -9.75
C LEU A 4 8.53 -3.37 -9.02
N ASN A 5 7.79 -4.39 -8.64
CA ASN A 5 8.34 -5.60 -8.02
C ASN A 5 7.51 -6.83 -8.39
N ALA A 6 8.14 -8.00 -8.38
CA ALA A 6 7.54 -9.26 -8.78
C ALA A 6 6.23 -9.55 -8.03
N ARG A 7 6.23 -9.35 -6.70
CA ARG A 7 5.07 -9.58 -5.84
C ARG A 7 3.87 -8.72 -6.20
N PHE A 8 4.09 -7.44 -6.57
CA PHE A 8 3.00 -6.58 -7.02
C PHE A 8 2.30 -7.17 -8.25
N PHE A 9 3.07 -7.70 -9.20
CA PHE A 9 2.54 -8.23 -10.45
C PHE A 9 1.91 -9.61 -10.31
N SER A 10 2.51 -10.49 -9.51
CA SER A 10 2.08 -11.88 -9.37
C SER A 10 0.99 -12.07 -8.32
N GLU A 11 0.97 -11.26 -7.27
CA GLU A 11 0.09 -11.45 -6.12
C GLU A 11 -0.82 -10.25 -5.88
N ILE A 12 -0.25 -9.06 -5.66
CA ILE A 12 -1.03 -7.92 -5.14
C ILE A 12 -2.03 -7.41 -6.16
N PHE A 13 -1.60 -7.07 -7.37
CA PHE A 13 -2.48 -6.49 -8.37
C PHE A 13 -3.57 -7.49 -8.82
N PRO A 14 -3.24 -8.77 -9.13
CA PRO A 14 -4.25 -9.79 -9.39
C PRO A 14 -5.24 -9.95 -8.23
N ALA A 15 -4.76 -9.99 -6.99
CA ALA A 15 -5.63 -10.07 -5.82
C ALA A 15 -6.51 -8.83 -5.66
N VAL A 16 -6.02 -7.63 -5.99
CA VAL A 16 -6.85 -6.41 -5.95
C VAL A 16 -7.93 -6.48 -7.02
N THR A 17 -7.59 -6.81 -8.27
CA THR A 17 -8.54 -6.81 -9.39
C THR A 17 -9.40 -8.07 -9.50
N GLU A 18 -9.25 -9.00 -8.55
CA GLU A 18 -9.88 -10.33 -8.58
C GLU A 18 -11.38 -10.25 -8.81
N THR A 19 -12.09 -9.34 -8.15
CA THR A 19 -13.54 -9.14 -8.33
C THR A 19 -13.92 -8.86 -9.79
N LEU A 20 -13.07 -8.15 -10.53
CA LEU A 20 -13.31 -7.79 -11.93
C LEU A 20 -12.82 -8.88 -12.88
N SER A 21 -11.75 -9.58 -12.53
CA SER A 21 -11.13 -10.59 -13.39
C SER A 21 -11.72 -11.99 -13.23
N ALA A 22 -12.23 -12.34 -12.05
CA ALA A 22 -12.75 -13.68 -11.74
C ALA A 22 -13.83 -14.19 -12.70
N PRO A 23 -14.79 -13.37 -13.19
CA PRO A 23 -15.78 -13.81 -14.18
C PRO A 23 -15.18 -14.35 -15.49
N PHE A 24 -13.93 -14.02 -15.77
CA PHE A 24 -13.22 -14.42 -17.00
C PHE A 24 -12.24 -15.60 -16.78
N GLY A 25 -12.25 -16.23 -15.59
CA GLY A 25 -11.41 -17.38 -15.26
C GLY A 25 -9.92 -17.12 -15.47
N GLU A 26 -9.20 -18.09 -16.05
CA GLU A 26 -7.76 -17.97 -16.32
C GLU A 26 -7.38 -16.80 -17.24
N THR A 27 -8.25 -16.48 -18.21
CA THR A 27 -8.02 -15.35 -19.12
C THR A 27 -8.04 -14.04 -18.34
N GLY A 28 -8.96 -13.89 -17.39
CA GLY A 28 -9.00 -12.74 -16.49
C GLY A 28 -7.73 -12.61 -15.66
N LEU A 29 -7.22 -13.70 -15.10
CA LEU A 29 -5.97 -13.70 -14.34
C LEU A 29 -4.78 -13.28 -15.20
N LYS A 30 -4.66 -13.80 -16.43
CA LYS A 30 -3.60 -13.40 -17.37
C LYS A 30 -3.67 -11.91 -17.71
N ILE A 31 -4.89 -11.38 -17.93
CA ILE A 31 -5.11 -9.95 -18.16
C ILE A 31 -4.71 -9.14 -16.93
N ALA A 32 -5.07 -9.56 -15.72
CA ALA A 32 -4.71 -8.87 -14.49
C ALA A 32 -3.19 -8.80 -14.31
N ILE A 33 -2.47 -9.91 -14.50
CA ILE A 33 -1.00 -9.93 -14.42
C ILE A 33 -0.38 -9.00 -15.47
N LEU A 34 -0.83 -9.10 -16.73
CA LEU A 34 -0.30 -8.29 -17.82
C LEU A 34 -0.54 -6.79 -17.58
N THR A 35 -1.75 -6.42 -17.16
CA THR A 35 -2.09 -5.02 -16.88
C THR A 35 -1.36 -4.50 -15.65
N GLY A 36 -1.14 -5.34 -14.63
CA GLY A 36 -0.37 -5.02 -13.43
C GLY A 36 1.06 -4.55 -13.74
N LEU A 37 1.71 -5.12 -14.77
CA LEU A 37 3.04 -4.68 -15.24
C LEU A 37 3.05 -3.22 -15.71
N PHE A 38 1.94 -2.76 -16.31
CA PHE A 38 1.83 -1.41 -16.86
C PHE A 38 1.37 -0.37 -15.84
N VAL A 39 0.75 -0.78 -14.73
CA VAL A 39 0.22 0.13 -13.69
C VAL A 39 1.24 1.19 -13.24
N PRO A 40 2.49 0.85 -12.88
CA PRO A 40 3.43 1.86 -12.39
C PRO A 40 3.80 2.91 -13.45
N PHE A 41 3.76 2.52 -14.73
CA PHE A 41 4.02 3.42 -15.86
C PHE A 41 2.82 4.29 -16.16
N VAL A 42 1.61 3.72 -16.14
CA VAL A 42 0.36 4.47 -16.32
C VAL A 42 0.19 5.53 -15.23
N GLU A 43 0.47 5.18 -13.97
CA GLU A 43 0.46 6.14 -12.85
C GLU A 43 1.47 7.28 -13.05
N ALA A 44 2.69 6.97 -13.52
CA ALA A 44 3.69 7.99 -13.83
C ALA A 44 3.26 8.89 -15.00
N LEU A 45 2.64 8.32 -16.03
CA LEU A 45 2.10 9.08 -17.16
C LEU A 45 0.97 10.02 -16.74
N PHE A 46 0.10 9.62 -15.81
CA PHE A 46 -0.91 10.53 -15.24
C PHE A 46 -0.25 11.69 -14.50
N ALA A 47 0.75 11.40 -13.66
CA ALA A 47 1.50 12.44 -12.96
C ALA A 47 2.13 13.45 -13.93
N LEU A 48 2.81 12.97 -14.98
CA LEU A 48 3.37 13.83 -16.03
C LEU A 48 2.28 14.60 -16.79
N GLY A 49 1.16 13.94 -17.11
CA GLY A 49 0.03 14.52 -17.80
C GLY A 49 -0.57 15.72 -17.08
N PHE A 50 -0.66 15.68 -15.74
CA PHE A 50 -1.14 16.81 -14.92
C PHE A 50 -0.30 18.08 -15.07
N PHE A 51 1.02 17.94 -15.27
CA PHE A 51 1.94 19.08 -15.47
C PHE A 51 1.86 19.71 -16.86
N THR A 52 1.22 19.04 -17.83
CA THR A 52 1.08 19.56 -19.21
C THR A 52 -0.29 20.20 -19.41
N LYS A 53 -0.39 21.26 -20.22
CA LYS A 53 -1.71 21.82 -20.61
C LYS A 53 -2.47 20.88 -21.55
N LYS A 54 -1.76 20.23 -22.47
CA LYS A 54 -2.34 19.41 -23.55
C LYS A 54 -2.95 18.09 -23.03
N PHE A 55 -2.26 17.40 -22.13
CA PHE A 55 -2.68 16.06 -21.67
C PHE A 55 -3.40 16.08 -20.32
N ARG A 56 -3.65 17.26 -19.72
CA ARG A 56 -4.29 17.39 -18.40
C ARG A 56 -5.65 16.72 -18.33
N HIS A 57 -6.53 17.00 -19.29
CA HIS A 57 -7.86 16.40 -19.30
C HIS A 57 -7.82 14.88 -19.49
N LEU A 58 -6.86 14.36 -20.27
CA LEU A 58 -6.64 12.92 -20.39
C LEU A 58 -6.11 12.31 -19.09
N ALA A 59 -5.21 12.99 -18.38
CA ALA A 59 -4.71 12.55 -17.08
C ALA A 59 -5.81 12.55 -16.01
N ILE A 60 -6.66 13.58 -16.00
CA ILE A 60 -7.84 13.62 -15.13
C ILE A 60 -8.74 12.44 -15.44
N LEU A 61 -9.19 12.29 -16.69
CA LEU A 61 -10.07 11.19 -17.10
C LEU A 61 -9.46 9.82 -16.77
N GLY A 62 -8.17 9.61 -17.05
CA GLY A 62 -7.46 8.38 -16.72
C GLY A 62 -7.42 8.10 -15.22
N SER A 63 -7.12 9.13 -14.41
CA SER A 63 -7.14 9.01 -12.95
C SER A 63 -8.55 8.77 -12.40
N THR A 64 -9.60 9.34 -13.02
CA THR A 64 -11.01 9.08 -12.72
C THR A 64 -11.35 7.62 -12.96
N THR A 65 -10.96 7.08 -14.12
CA THR A 65 -11.18 5.67 -14.44
C THR A 65 -10.44 4.76 -13.45
N MET A 66 -9.20 5.11 -13.11
CA MET A 66 -8.41 4.35 -12.14
C MET A 66 -9.07 4.32 -10.75
N ILE A 67 -9.52 5.47 -10.22
CA ILE A 67 -10.19 5.48 -8.90
C ILE A 67 -11.50 4.69 -8.93
N ILE A 68 -12.26 4.73 -10.02
CA ILE A 68 -13.48 3.91 -10.18
C ILE A 68 -13.12 2.42 -10.12
N ILE A 69 -12.07 1.98 -10.84
CA ILE A 69 -11.61 0.58 -10.82
C ILE A 69 -11.17 0.19 -9.40
N VAL A 70 -10.40 1.03 -8.71
CA VAL A 70 -9.94 0.78 -7.34
C VAL A 70 -11.12 0.65 -6.38
N LEU A 71 -12.09 1.57 -6.44
CA LEU A 71 -13.26 1.54 -5.58
C LEU A 71 -14.20 0.37 -5.89
N ALA A 72 -14.36 -0.01 -7.17
CA ALA A 72 -15.12 -1.19 -7.55
C ALA A 72 -14.47 -2.48 -7.04
N SER A 73 -13.14 -2.53 -7.04
CA SER A 73 -12.36 -3.71 -6.65
C SER A 73 -12.23 -3.87 -5.12
N LEU A 74 -12.02 -2.77 -4.40
CA LEU A 74 -11.75 -2.78 -2.95
C LEU A 74 -12.93 -2.33 -2.10
N GLY A 75 -13.94 -1.69 -2.69
CA GLY A 75 -15.14 -1.24 -2.00
C GLY A 75 -16.15 -2.35 -1.71
N PRO A 76 -17.41 -2.01 -1.36
CA PRO A 76 -18.44 -2.96 -0.97
C PRO A 76 -18.81 -3.97 -2.05
N TRP A 77 -18.58 -3.63 -3.32
CA TRP A 77 -18.83 -4.53 -4.46
C TRP A 77 -17.70 -5.51 -4.73
N GLY A 78 -16.54 -5.34 -4.08
CA GLY A 78 -15.39 -6.21 -4.21
C GLY A 78 -15.00 -6.81 -2.88
N LYS A 79 -13.71 -6.67 -2.50
CA LYS A 79 -13.19 -7.35 -1.30
C LYS A 79 -13.73 -6.81 0.01
N ASN A 80 -14.14 -5.54 0.06
CA ASN A 80 -14.71 -4.86 1.23
C ASN A 80 -13.94 -5.09 2.56
N TRP A 81 -12.62 -5.29 2.49
CA TRP A 81 -11.83 -5.64 3.66
C TRP A 81 -11.27 -4.42 4.40
N ASN A 82 -11.25 -3.24 3.76
CA ASN A 82 -10.71 -2.01 4.34
C ASN A 82 -11.63 -0.82 4.06
N SER A 83 -12.37 -0.37 5.07
CA SER A 83 -13.28 0.78 4.94
C SER A 83 -12.54 2.09 4.68
N SER A 84 -11.27 2.21 5.10
CA SER A 84 -10.47 3.43 4.94
C SER A 84 -10.13 3.74 3.48
N VAL A 85 -10.31 2.77 2.57
CA VAL A 85 -10.10 2.95 1.12
C VAL A 85 -10.94 4.10 0.57
N TRP A 86 -12.20 4.25 1.03
CA TRP A 86 -13.12 5.26 0.52
C TRP A 86 -12.73 6.71 0.83
N PRO A 87 -12.63 7.12 2.11
CA PRO A 87 -12.31 8.50 2.45
C PRO A 87 -10.95 8.92 1.89
N TRP A 88 -9.96 8.01 1.91
CA TRP A 88 -8.64 8.28 1.36
C TRP A 88 -8.70 8.53 -0.16
N ASN A 89 -9.28 7.62 -0.94
CA ASN A 89 -9.31 7.77 -2.39
C ASN A 89 -10.12 9.00 -2.82
N PHE A 90 -11.27 9.26 -2.19
CA PHE A 90 -12.04 10.48 -2.47
C PHE A 90 -11.28 11.75 -2.11
N GLY A 91 -10.56 11.76 -0.98
CA GLY A 91 -9.74 12.90 -0.57
C GLY A 91 -8.66 13.23 -1.60
N ILE A 92 -7.87 12.24 -2.01
CA ILE A 92 -6.80 12.44 -3.02
C ILE A 92 -7.38 12.86 -4.37
N TYR A 93 -8.45 12.20 -4.82
CA TYR A 93 -9.05 12.54 -6.11
C TYR A 93 -9.72 13.93 -6.08
N GLY A 94 -10.31 14.32 -4.96
CA GLY A 94 -10.78 15.69 -4.73
C GLY A 94 -9.65 16.71 -4.90
N MET A 95 -8.45 16.43 -4.37
CA MET A 95 -7.28 17.29 -4.58
C MET A 95 -6.89 17.37 -6.06
N VAL A 96 -6.96 16.27 -6.81
CA VAL A 96 -6.70 16.29 -8.27
C VAL A 96 -7.65 17.26 -8.98
N LEU A 97 -8.95 17.21 -8.68
CA LEU A 97 -9.93 18.10 -9.29
C LEU A 97 -9.67 19.56 -8.93
N VAL A 98 -9.45 19.86 -7.64
CA VAL A 98 -9.17 21.23 -7.16
C VAL A 98 -7.90 21.80 -7.80
N LEU A 99 -6.84 20.99 -7.93
CA LEU A 99 -5.55 21.46 -8.43
C LEU A 99 -5.47 21.53 -9.97
N PHE A 100 -6.25 20.72 -10.70
CA PHE A 100 -6.05 20.53 -12.14
C PHE A 100 -7.28 20.76 -13.03
N TRP A 101 -8.53 20.68 -12.54
CA TRP A 101 -9.72 20.68 -13.42
C TRP A 101 -9.92 21.98 -14.23
N GLY A 102 -9.58 23.13 -13.66
CA GLY A 102 -9.79 24.44 -14.29
C GLY A 102 -8.52 25.29 -14.42
N THR A 103 -7.35 24.68 -14.24
CA THR A 103 -6.11 25.47 -14.19
C THR A 103 -5.50 25.65 -15.58
N GLY A 104 -5.02 26.87 -15.85
CA GLY A 104 -4.37 27.24 -17.11
C GLY A 104 -2.85 27.26 -17.06
N PHE A 105 -2.21 26.82 -15.96
CA PHE A 105 -0.77 26.97 -15.77
C PHE A 105 0.05 25.92 -16.54
N SER A 106 1.22 26.29 -17.08
CA SER A 106 2.21 25.35 -17.63
C SER A 106 3.24 24.95 -16.58
N PHE A 107 3.94 23.84 -16.83
CA PHE A 107 5.14 23.48 -16.06
C PHE A 107 6.20 24.60 -16.04
N SER A 108 6.40 25.34 -17.14
CA SER A 108 7.34 26.46 -17.16
C SER A 108 6.92 27.60 -16.23
N GLU A 109 5.63 27.95 -16.20
CA GLU A 109 5.07 28.93 -15.28
C GLU A 109 5.20 28.46 -13.82
N PHE A 110 5.03 27.16 -13.56
CA PHE A 110 5.27 26.57 -12.25
C PHE A 110 6.72 26.75 -11.79
N CYS A 111 7.70 26.36 -12.63
CA CYS A 111 9.13 26.52 -12.31
C CYS A 111 9.51 27.99 -12.08
N LEU A 112 8.96 28.91 -12.87
CA LEU A 112 9.18 30.34 -12.70
C LEU A 112 8.64 30.84 -11.35
N ARG A 113 7.43 30.41 -10.95
CA ARG A 113 6.84 30.75 -9.64
C ARG A 113 7.63 30.17 -8.48
N GLN A 114 8.16 28.96 -8.62
CA GLN A 114 8.94 28.31 -7.57
C GLN A 114 10.40 28.80 -7.50
N LYS A 115 10.91 29.53 -8.49
CA LYS A 115 12.33 29.90 -8.60
C LYS A 115 12.93 30.52 -7.32
N LYS A 116 12.15 31.33 -6.60
CA LYS A 116 12.58 31.97 -5.33
C LYS A 116 11.85 31.44 -4.09
N ASN A 117 11.00 30.43 -4.25
CA ASN A 117 10.19 29.89 -3.16
C ASN A 117 10.93 28.73 -2.47
N LEU A 118 11.76 29.06 -1.48
CA LEU A 118 12.52 28.06 -0.72
C LEU A 118 11.62 27.00 -0.07
N LEU A 119 10.52 27.43 0.55
CA LEU A 119 9.57 26.52 1.20
C LEU A 119 8.91 25.58 0.18
N GLY A 120 8.60 26.09 -1.02
CA GLY A 120 8.07 25.28 -2.11
C GLY A 120 9.05 24.19 -2.56
N TRP A 121 10.33 24.55 -2.74
CA TRP A 121 11.37 23.57 -3.07
C TRP A 121 11.58 22.55 -1.95
N LEU A 122 11.59 22.99 -0.69
CA LEU A 122 11.71 22.08 0.45
C LEU A 122 10.56 21.07 0.47
N ALA A 123 9.32 21.53 0.27
CA ALA A 123 8.15 20.65 0.19
C ALA A 123 8.27 19.65 -0.97
N ILE A 124 8.62 20.11 -2.17
CA ILE A 124 8.84 19.24 -3.33
C ILE A 124 9.91 18.20 -3.02
N SER A 125 11.06 18.63 -2.48
CA SER A 125 12.15 17.72 -2.10
C SER A 125 11.69 16.67 -1.10
N ILE A 126 10.96 17.05 -0.05
CA ILE A 126 10.43 16.10 0.94
C ILE A 126 9.51 15.07 0.26
N PHE A 127 8.49 15.50 -0.48
CA PHE A 127 7.52 14.58 -1.09
C PHE A 127 8.10 13.71 -2.21
N TRP A 128 9.14 14.16 -2.91
CA TRP A 128 9.80 13.38 -3.95
C TRP A 128 10.92 12.48 -3.44
N LEU A 129 11.65 12.90 -2.39
CA LEU A 129 12.75 12.10 -1.82
C LEU A 129 12.27 11.07 -0.81
N MET A 130 11.17 11.29 -0.09
CA MET A 130 10.64 10.32 0.89
C MET A 130 10.41 8.93 0.27
N PRO A 131 9.74 8.78 -0.89
CA PRO A 131 9.61 7.48 -1.53
C PRO A 131 10.94 6.86 -1.95
N ALA A 132 11.93 7.66 -2.36
CA ALA A 132 13.25 7.15 -2.71
C ALA A 132 13.99 6.61 -1.48
N GLY A 133 13.87 7.27 -0.32
CA GLY A 133 14.43 6.80 0.95
C GLY A 133 13.92 5.42 1.38
N ASN A 134 12.68 5.07 1.05
CA ASN A 134 12.14 3.72 1.34
C ASN A 134 12.81 2.61 0.51
N LEU A 135 13.40 2.92 -0.65
CA LEU A 135 14.14 1.92 -1.43
C LEU A 135 15.41 1.44 -0.71
N VAL A 136 15.94 2.27 0.20
CA VAL A 136 17.16 1.98 0.98
C VAL A 136 16.87 1.85 2.48
N GLY A 137 15.60 1.73 2.87
CA GLY A 137 15.19 1.52 4.27
C GLY A 137 15.27 2.75 5.19
N LEU A 138 15.37 3.96 4.62
CA LEU A 138 15.45 5.22 5.40
C LEU A 138 14.07 5.84 5.70
N THR A 139 13.05 5.46 4.94
CA THR A 139 11.69 6.00 5.07
C THR A 139 10.70 4.88 5.24
N ASP A 140 9.83 5.00 6.24
CA ASP A 140 8.75 4.06 6.50
C ASP A 140 7.76 3.97 5.32
N HIS A 141 7.13 2.81 5.18
CA HIS A 141 6.25 2.46 4.06
C HIS A 141 5.06 3.43 3.91
N TYR A 142 4.48 3.90 5.01
CA TYR A 142 3.39 4.89 4.98
C TYR A 142 3.86 6.24 4.41
N LEU A 143 5.03 6.73 4.83
CA LEU A 143 5.59 8.00 4.37
C LEU A 143 6.06 7.94 2.92
N ALA A 144 6.37 6.74 2.43
CA ALA A 144 6.81 6.48 1.08
C ALA A 144 5.69 6.12 0.09
N TRP A 145 4.42 6.21 0.51
CA TRP A 145 3.25 5.86 -0.30
C TRP A 145 3.29 4.40 -0.82
N SER A 146 3.86 3.49 -0.04
CA SER A 146 4.15 2.11 -0.48
C SER A 146 3.27 1.04 0.16
N LEU A 147 2.21 1.43 0.89
CA LEU A 147 1.31 0.49 1.58
C LEU A 147 0.74 -0.61 0.67
N TYR A 148 0.32 -0.24 -0.54
CA TYR A 148 -0.22 -1.18 -1.56
C TYR A 148 0.80 -1.50 -2.65
N SER A 149 2.09 -1.47 -2.32
CA SER A 149 3.15 -1.73 -3.29
C SER A 149 3.58 -3.19 -3.37
N GLY A 150 3.18 -4.04 -2.42
CA GLY A 150 3.67 -5.42 -2.30
C GLY A 150 4.99 -5.56 -1.56
N LYS A 151 5.63 -4.46 -1.16
CA LYS A 151 6.89 -4.46 -0.40
C LYS A 151 6.72 -4.42 1.11
N VAL A 152 5.49 -4.26 1.58
CA VAL A 152 5.21 -4.10 3.01
C VAL A 152 5.51 -5.40 3.76
N PRO A 153 6.19 -5.35 4.92
CA PRO A 153 6.39 -6.52 5.74
C PRO A 153 5.07 -7.01 6.34
N GLU A 154 4.96 -8.32 6.53
CA GLU A 154 3.79 -8.97 7.11
C GLU A 154 4.21 -9.74 8.35
N ALA A 155 3.45 -9.60 9.44
CA ALA A 155 3.72 -10.25 10.71
C ALA A 155 2.63 -11.24 11.10
N ILE A 156 3.05 -12.38 11.63
CA ILE A 156 2.22 -13.47 12.11
C ILE A 156 2.71 -13.85 13.50
N LEU A 157 1.82 -13.80 14.48
CA LEU A 157 2.07 -14.34 15.81
C LEU A 157 1.62 -15.80 15.83
N LEU A 158 2.47 -16.71 16.30
CA LEU A 158 2.20 -18.13 16.46
C LEU A 158 2.23 -18.49 17.94
N GLY A 159 1.35 -19.40 18.35
CA GLY A 159 1.20 -19.77 19.74
C GLY A 159 0.01 -20.69 19.99
N ASP A 160 -0.32 -20.89 21.25
CA ASP A 160 -1.52 -21.63 21.64
C ASP A 160 -2.80 -20.93 21.15
N GLN A 161 -3.69 -21.67 20.47
CA GLN A 161 -4.90 -21.11 19.88
C GLN A 161 -5.80 -20.43 20.92
N VAL A 162 -5.99 -21.04 22.10
CA VAL A 162 -6.88 -20.50 23.13
C VAL A 162 -6.33 -19.16 23.63
N PHE A 163 -5.02 -19.07 23.80
CA PHE A 163 -4.37 -17.81 24.12
C PHE A 163 -4.51 -16.77 23.00
N LEU A 164 -4.24 -17.12 21.74
CA LEU A 164 -4.35 -16.18 20.62
C LEU A 164 -5.78 -15.66 20.43
N GLU A 165 -6.80 -16.50 20.62
CA GLU A 165 -8.20 -16.09 20.59
C GLU A 165 -8.55 -15.11 21.72
N SER A 166 -7.86 -15.22 22.87
CA SER A 166 -8.00 -14.25 23.96
C SER A 166 -7.43 -12.87 23.62
N LEU A 167 -6.44 -12.80 22.71
CA LEU A 167 -5.90 -11.53 22.19
C LEU A 167 -6.81 -10.93 21.12
N SER A 168 -7.29 -11.77 20.20
CA SER A 168 -8.25 -11.36 19.17
C SER A 168 -9.04 -12.54 18.63
N PRO A 169 -10.34 -12.37 18.36
CA PRO A 169 -11.17 -13.42 17.74
C PRO A 169 -10.76 -13.74 16.29
N SER A 170 -9.82 -13.00 15.71
CA SER A 170 -9.29 -13.25 14.37
C SER A 170 -8.19 -14.32 14.30
N ALA A 171 -7.81 -14.89 15.45
CA ALA A 171 -6.86 -15.99 15.52
C ALA A 171 -7.40 -17.25 14.84
N GLU A 172 -6.57 -17.93 14.04
CA GLU A 172 -6.96 -19.10 13.27
C GLU A 172 -5.74 -20.02 13.10
N ASN A 173 -5.93 -21.34 13.26
CA ASN A 173 -4.89 -22.35 13.02
C ASN A 173 -3.56 -22.10 13.78
N ASN A 174 -3.64 -21.80 15.08
CA ASN A 174 -2.49 -21.45 15.93
C ASN A 174 -1.72 -20.21 15.43
N SER A 175 -2.40 -19.32 14.71
CA SER A 175 -1.79 -18.13 14.12
C SER A 175 -2.70 -16.91 14.24
N LEU A 176 -2.08 -15.76 14.47
CA LEU A 176 -2.73 -14.47 14.51
C LEU A 176 -1.98 -13.52 13.57
N ILE A 177 -2.56 -13.31 12.37
CA ILE A 177 -2.01 -12.43 11.36
C ILE A 177 -2.28 -10.98 11.78
N PHE A 178 -1.25 -10.16 11.93
CA PHE A 178 -1.37 -8.78 12.42
C PHE A 178 -2.36 -7.94 11.61
N GLN A 179 -2.41 -8.15 10.29
CA GLN A 179 -3.37 -7.47 9.44
C GLN A 179 -4.81 -7.84 9.80
N ARG A 180 -5.11 -9.13 10.03
CA ARG A 180 -6.45 -9.55 10.44
C ARG A 180 -6.77 -9.06 11.85
N TRP A 181 -5.83 -9.18 12.77
CA TRP A 181 -5.95 -8.69 14.14
C TRP A 181 -6.38 -7.21 14.18
N THR A 182 -5.57 -6.34 13.58
CA THR A 182 -5.84 -4.90 13.59
C THR A 182 -7.08 -4.49 12.79
N MET A 183 -7.40 -5.21 11.71
CA MET A 183 -8.63 -4.97 10.96
C MET A 183 -9.88 -5.39 11.74
N THR A 184 -9.84 -6.51 12.46
CA THR A 184 -10.97 -7.00 13.26
C THR A 184 -11.20 -6.10 14.49
N ASP A 185 -10.13 -5.74 15.19
CA ASP A 185 -10.25 -5.07 16.48
C ASP A 185 -10.35 -3.54 16.33
N MET A 186 -9.68 -2.96 15.34
CA MET A 186 -9.56 -1.51 15.17
C MET A 186 -10.06 -1.00 13.81
N ASN A 187 -10.44 -1.88 12.89
CA ASN A 187 -10.81 -1.53 11.52
C ASN A 187 -9.72 -0.70 10.81
N MET A 188 -8.45 -1.05 11.05
CA MET A 188 -7.29 -0.36 10.51
C MET A 188 -6.21 -1.34 10.04
N VAL A 189 -5.49 -0.96 8.99
CA VAL A 189 -4.31 -1.66 8.51
C VAL A 189 -3.17 -1.40 9.51
N PRO A 190 -2.36 -2.41 9.88
CA PRO A 190 -1.30 -2.21 10.86
C PRO A 190 -0.21 -1.30 10.27
N TYR A 191 0.53 -0.63 11.14
CA TYR A 191 1.73 0.11 10.73
C TYR A 191 2.82 -0.89 10.29
N PRO A 192 3.12 -1.02 8.98
CA PRO A 192 3.85 -2.17 8.46
C PRO A 192 5.35 -1.93 8.56
N GLU A 193 5.86 -1.88 9.80
CA GLU A 193 7.28 -1.79 10.07
C GLU A 193 7.71 -2.86 11.05
N VAL A 194 8.86 -3.46 10.78
CA VAL A 194 9.47 -4.50 11.63
C VAL A 194 9.54 -4.05 13.08
N ARG A 195 10.00 -2.81 13.32
CA ARG A 195 10.11 -2.21 14.66
C ARG A 195 8.78 -2.14 15.40
N VAL A 196 7.66 -1.96 14.69
CA VAL A 196 6.34 -1.88 15.32
C VAL A 196 5.87 -3.28 15.69
N PHE A 197 6.04 -4.25 14.79
CA PHE A 197 5.69 -5.64 15.05
C PHE A 197 6.48 -6.24 16.22
N THR A 198 7.80 -5.99 16.27
CA THR A 198 8.64 -6.46 17.37
C THR A 198 8.25 -5.83 18.70
N ASN A 199 7.98 -4.53 18.75
CA ASN A 199 7.60 -3.86 19.99
C ASN A 199 6.24 -4.36 20.52
N VAL A 200 5.27 -4.61 19.63
CA VAL A 200 3.98 -5.21 20.02
C VAL A 200 4.20 -6.62 20.56
N PHE A 201 5.03 -7.42 19.90
CA PHE A 201 5.35 -8.77 20.34
C PHE A 201 6.05 -8.79 21.72
N GLU A 202 7.05 -7.92 21.92
CA GLU A 202 7.74 -7.78 23.22
C GLU A 202 6.77 -7.42 24.34
N GLN A 203 5.81 -6.53 24.07
CA GLN A 203 4.77 -6.18 25.04
C GLN A 203 3.88 -7.39 25.36
N VAL A 204 3.43 -8.14 24.35
CA VAL A 204 2.61 -9.35 24.55
C VAL A 204 3.36 -10.41 25.36
N CYS A 205 4.65 -10.63 25.09
CA CYS A 205 5.49 -11.54 25.87
C CYS A 205 5.64 -11.07 27.32
N THR A 206 5.88 -9.76 27.53
CA THR A 206 6.05 -9.18 28.87
C THR A 206 4.79 -9.34 29.72
N ASP A 207 3.63 -9.13 29.12
CA ASP A 207 2.34 -9.26 29.80
C ASP A 207 1.95 -10.73 30.04
N ASN A 208 2.57 -11.68 29.32
CA ASN A 208 2.20 -13.10 29.32
C ASN A 208 3.44 -14.03 29.39
N PRO A 209 4.23 -13.98 30.47
CA PRO A 209 5.53 -14.66 30.56
C PRO A 209 5.46 -16.19 30.53
N ASN A 210 4.28 -16.78 30.75
CA ASN A 210 4.07 -18.22 30.75
C ASN A 210 3.70 -18.78 29.36
N GLN A 211 3.53 -17.92 28.36
CA GLN A 211 3.13 -18.33 27.01
C GLN A 211 4.36 -18.52 26.12
N SER A 212 4.38 -19.62 25.37
CA SER A 212 5.38 -19.86 24.33
C SER A 212 4.84 -19.31 23.01
N LEU A 213 5.38 -18.16 22.58
CA LEU A 213 4.96 -17.49 21.35
C LEU A 213 6.15 -17.29 20.41
N GLU A 214 5.89 -17.40 19.12
CA GLU A 214 6.83 -17.12 18.04
C GLU A 214 6.25 -16.01 17.14
N LEU A 215 6.99 -14.93 16.90
CA LEU A 215 6.69 -13.92 15.89
C LEU A 215 7.43 -14.25 14.60
N LYS A 216 6.69 -14.46 13.50
CA LYS A 216 7.23 -14.52 12.14
C LYS A 216 6.97 -13.24 11.39
N ILE A 217 8.03 -12.65 10.83
CA ILE A 217 7.96 -11.47 9.96
C ILE A 217 8.47 -11.82 8.57
N ASN A 218 7.60 -11.69 7.57
CA ASN A 218 7.91 -11.89 6.16
C ASN A 218 8.32 -10.55 5.53
N LEU A 219 9.52 -10.49 4.96
CA LEU A 219 10.13 -9.29 4.38
C LEU A 219 10.20 -9.42 2.85
N PHE A 220 9.70 -8.40 2.16
CA PHE A 220 9.57 -8.39 0.69
C PHE A 220 10.46 -7.32 0.05
N TYR A 221 11.77 -7.42 0.30
CA TYR A 221 12.76 -6.46 -0.22
C TYR A 221 13.24 -6.78 -1.64
N ASP A 222 13.15 -8.05 -2.06
CA ASP A 222 13.56 -8.45 -3.40
C ASP A 222 12.55 -7.96 -4.45
N LEU A 223 13.03 -7.18 -5.42
CA LEU A 223 12.19 -6.68 -6.51
C LEU A 223 11.90 -7.75 -7.56
N THR A 224 12.69 -8.82 -7.60
CA THR A 224 12.66 -9.86 -8.63
C THR A 224 12.02 -11.15 -8.17
N SER A 225 12.00 -11.40 -6.86
CA SER A 225 11.39 -12.59 -6.26
C SER A 225 10.14 -12.21 -5.46
N PRO A 226 9.02 -12.94 -5.62
CA PRO A 226 7.88 -12.79 -4.73
C PRO A 226 8.09 -13.48 -3.37
N ILE A 227 9.12 -14.33 -3.24
CA ILE A 227 9.37 -15.13 -2.06
C ILE A 227 9.91 -14.23 -0.93
N PRO A 228 9.26 -14.18 0.24
CA PRO A 228 9.74 -13.38 1.36
C PRO A 228 10.99 -13.97 1.99
N THR A 229 11.79 -13.10 2.60
CA THR A 229 12.75 -13.50 3.64
C THR A 229 12.05 -13.46 4.99
N THR A 230 11.99 -14.59 5.69
CA THR A 230 11.31 -14.70 6.99
C THR A 230 12.32 -14.50 8.13
N LYS A 231 11.96 -13.69 9.12
CA LYS A 231 12.64 -13.59 10.43
C LYS A 231 11.70 -14.10 11.52
N SER A 232 12.23 -14.91 12.43
CA SER A 232 11.52 -15.42 13.60
C SER A 232 12.08 -14.82 14.89
N TYR A 233 11.21 -14.62 15.88
CA TYR A 233 11.54 -14.15 17.22
C TYR A 233 10.71 -14.96 18.23
N ASP A 234 11.30 -15.36 19.34
CA ASP A 234 10.62 -16.13 20.39
C ASP A 234 10.48 -15.29 21.66
N CYS A 235 9.44 -15.53 22.48
CA CYS A 235 9.37 -14.97 23.83
C CYS A 235 10.49 -15.61 24.68
N ASN A 236 11.50 -14.84 25.06
CA ASN A 236 12.52 -15.23 26.04
C ASN A 236 12.15 -14.74 27.44
#